data_AF-A0A2J4PEH2-F1
#
_entry.id   AF-A0A2J4PEH2-F1
#
_cell.length_a   1.000
_cell.length_b   1.000
_cell.length_c   1.000
_cell.angle_alpha   90.00
_cell.angle_beta   90.00
_cell.angle_gamma   90.00
#
_symmetry.space_group_name_H-M   'P 1'
#
loop_
_entity.id
_entity.type
_entity.pdbx_description
1 polymer ?
#
loop_
_entity_poly.entity_id
_entity_poly.type
_entity_poly.pdbx_seq_one_letter_code
_entity_poly.pdbx_strand_id
1 'polypeptide(L)'
;RMTPTYASSNGRLDIWWDNRSDFNANGEKAVFFGAMYDMKNWNMPGWAFGASYVYAWDAKPGRMSSPDAYYNPDKRLEESAYSLDAMYTVQEGRAKGTLFKLHFTQYDNHSDIPSWSGGYGNIFQDERDVKFMVIAPFTIF
;
A
#
# COMPACT_ATOMS: atom_id res chain seq x y z
N ARG A 1 18.74 6.09 -2.21
CA ARG A 1 18.07 6.13 -3.54
C ARG A 1 16.59 6.34 -3.25
N MET A 2 16.11 7.56 -3.46
CA MET A 2 14.72 8.00 -3.27
C MET A 2 14.34 8.67 -4.59
N THR A 3 13.12 8.51 -5.08
CA THR A 3 12.73 8.84 -6.47
C THR A 3 12.52 10.35 -6.62
N PRO A 4 13.51 11.14 -7.10
CA PRO A 4 13.49 12.58 -6.91
C PRO A 4 12.63 13.33 -7.95
N THR A 5 12.19 12.65 -9.02
CA THR A 5 11.62 13.37 -10.19
C THR A 5 10.75 12.49 -11.11
N TYR A 6 11.06 11.21 -11.32
CA TYR A 6 10.43 10.40 -12.38
C TYR A 6 10.43 8.89 -12.11
N ALA A 7 9.85 8.43 -11.01
CA ALA A 7 9.72 7.01 -10.78
C ALA A 7 8.51 6.72 -9.89
N SER A 8 7.53 6.03 -10.48
CA SER A 8 6.25 5.72 -9.84
C SER A 8 6.43 5.10 -8.47
N SER A 9 5.61 5.53 -7.51
CA SER A 9 5.40 4.85 -6.22
C SER A 9 4.52 3.60 -6.35
N ASN A 10 4.29 3.12 -7.58
CA ASN A 10 3.68 1.82 -7.86
C ASN A 10 4.69 0.70 -7.58
N GLY A 11 4.72 0.20 -6.34
CA GLY A 11 5.12 -1.17 -6.01
C GLY A 11 6.36 -1.66 -6.73
N ARG A 12 7.47 -0.92 -6.70
CA ARG A 12 8.67 -1.27 -7.46
C ARG A 12 9.44 -2.44 -6.82
N LEU A 13 8.86 -3.65 -6.73
CA LEU A 13 9.50 -4.91 -6.31
C LEU A 13 10.41 -4.86 -5.06
N ASP A 14 10.33 -3.80 -4.26
CA ASP A 14 11.03 -3.63 -2.98
C ASP A 14 10.08 -4.02 -1.84
N ILE A 15 10.47 -3.84 -0.58
CA ILE A 15 9.67 -4.19 0.61
C ILE A 15 8.18 -3.85 0.40
N TRP A 16 7.35 -4.88 0.26
CA TRP A 16 5.92 -4.76 0.00
C TRP A 16 5.23 -4.36 1.31
N TRP A 17 4.87 -3.09 1.44
CA TRP A 17 4.18 -2.50 2.61
C TRP A 17 2.72 -2.93 2.78
N ASP A 18 2.29 -3.97 2.06
CA ASP A 18 0.89 -4.39 1.87
C ASP A 18 -0.07 -3.22 1.57
N ASN A 19 0.41 -2.21 0.84
CA ASN A 19 -0.27 -0.94 0.63
C ASN A 19 -0.10 -0.42 -0.80
N ARG A 20 -0.87 0.61 -1.12
CA ARG A 20 -0.90 1.26 -2.43
C ARG A 20 0.35 2.09 -2.74
N SER A 21 0.89 2.77 -1.72
CA SER A 21 2.12 3.58 -1.78
C SER A 21 3.32 2.78 -1.28
N ASP A 22 4.49 3.07 -1.83
CA ASP A 22 5.77 2.52 -1.40
C ASP A 22 6.42 3.34 -0.25
N PHE A 23 5.81 4.48 0.12
CA PHE A 23 6.31 5.41 1.16
C PHE A 23 7.81 5.71 1.01
N ASN A 24 8.20 6.01 -0.23
CA ASN A 24 9.60 6.10 -0.66
C ASN A 24 9.97 7.47 -1.25
N ALA A 25 9.18 8.50 -0.96
CA ALA A 25 9.46 9.85 -1.37
C ALA A 25 10.79 10.36 -0.76
N ASN A 26 11.33 11.42 -1.34
CA ASN A 26 12.63 11.94 -0.95
C ASN A 26 12.64 12.40 0.52
N GLY A 27 13.45 11.77 1.36
CA GLY A 27 13.56 12.11 2.79
C GLY A 27 12.45 11.53 3.66
N GLU A 28 11.50 10.81 3.06
CA GLU A 28 10.39 10.19 3.76
C GLU A 28 10.85 9.08 4.71
N LYS A 29 10.21 9.01 5.86
CA LYS A 29 10.38 7.98 6.88
C LYS A 29 9.01 7.36 7.10
N ALA A 30 8.95 6.05 7.28
CA ALA A 30 7.69 5.35 7.46
C ALA A 30 7.78 4.33 8.60
N VAL A 31 6.64 4.11 9.26
CA VAL A 31 6.44 3.01 10.21
C VAL A 31 5.23 2.19 9.79
N PHE A 32 5.38 0.86 9.85
CA PHE A 32 4.32 -0.10 9.52
C PHE A 32 3.98 -0.94 10.74
N PHE A 33 2.68 -1.11 10.97
CA PHE A 33 2.14 -2.07 11.93
C PHE A 33 1.13 -2.94 11.21
N GLY A 34 1.22 -4.25 11.40
CA GLY A 34 0.30 -5.18 10.79
C GLY A 34 0.11 -6.41 11.67
N ALA A 35 -1.11 -6.94 11.64
CA ALA A 35 -1.45 -8.20 12.30
C ALA A 35 -2.34 -9.03 11.37
N MET A 36 -2.14 -10.34 11.42
CA MET A 36 -2.94 -11.33 10.72
C MET A 36 -3.31 -12.42 11.71
N TYR A 37 -4.58 -12.79 11.75
CA TYR A 37 -5.09 -13.79 12.67
C TYR A 37 -5.72 -14.96 11.94
N ASP A 38 -5.23 -16.16 12.26
CA ASP A 38 -5.75 -17.45 11.79
C ASP A 38 -6.93 -17.88 12.67
N MET A 39 -8.10 -18.03 12.05
CA MET A 39 -9.37 -18.31 12.72
C MET A 39 -9.58 -19.78 13.07
N LYS A 40 -8.57 -20.65 12.92
CA LYS A 40 -8.68 -22.08 13.27
C LYS A 40 -9.19 -22.35 14.68
N ASN A 41 -8.89 -21.49 15.65
CA ASN A 41 -9.32 -21.64 17.05
C ASN A 41 -10.80 -21.28 17.26
N TRP A 42 -11.49 -20.77 16.23
CA TRP A 42 -12.87 -20.29 16.28
C TRP A 42 -13.81 -21.15 15.41
N ASN A 43 -13.44 -22.41 15.14
CA ASN A 43 -14.20 -23.31 14.26
C ASN A 43 -14.42 -22.76 12.84
N MET A 44 -13.49 -21.91 12.38
CA MET A 44 -13.50 -21.32 11.04
C MET A 44 -12.17 -21.65 10.32
N PRO A 45 -11.85 -22.95 10.10
CA PRO A 45 -10.61 -23.33 9.44
C PRO A 45 -10.56 -22.77 8.02
N GLY A 46 -9.37 -22.33 7.61
CA GLY A 46 -9.14 -21.71 6.31
C GLY A 46 -9.42 -20.22 6.25
N TRP A 47 -10.10 -19.64 7.24
CA TRP A 47 -10.27 -18.19 7.34
C TRP A 47 -9.09 -17.53 8.05
N ALA A 48 -8.64 -16.40 7.50
CA ALA A 48 -7.73 -15.50 8.17
C ALA A 48 -8.11 -14.06 7.87
N PHE A 49 -7.97 -13.20 8.88
CA PHE A 49 -8.28 -11.78 8.80
C PHE A 49 -7.10 -10.95 9.25
N GLY A 50 -6.83 -9.89 8.51
CA GLY A 50 -5.68 -9.03 8.74
C GLY A 50 -6.05 -7.56 8.68
N ALA A 51 -5.27 -6.77 9.38
CA ALA A 51 -5.29 -5.34 9.26
C ALA A 51 -3.86 -4.81 9.36
N SER A 52 -3.56 -3.78 8.58
CA SER A 52 -2.30 -3.07 8.66
C SER A 52 -2.52 -1.56 8.62
N TYR A 53 -1.54 -0.84 9.13
CA TYR A 53 -1.49 0.62 9.09
C TYR A 53 -0.06 1.08 8.83
N VAL A 54 0.07 2.07 7.97
CA VAL A 54 1.31 2.79 7.71
C VAL A 54 1.10 4.25 7.97
N TYR A 55 2.10 4.85 8.61
CA TYR A 55 2.23 6.29 8.71
C TYR A 55 3.64 6.69 8.30
N ALA A 56 3.72 7.66 7.41
CA ALA A 56 4.96 8.18 6.86
C ALA A 56 4.98 9.71 6.90
N TRP A 57 6.18 10.27 7.08
CA TRP A 57 6.39 11.69 7.29
C TRP A 57 7.72 12.14 6.72
N ASP A 58 7.96 13.46 6.74
CA ASP A 58 9.18 14.11 6.24
C ASP A 58 9.42 13.99 4.72
N ALA A 59 8.40 13.63 3.93
CA ALA A 59 8.51 13.61 2.47
C ALA A 59 8.82 15.02 1.94
N LYS A 60 9.97 15.17 1.26
CA LYS A 60 10.48 16.43 0.74
C LYS A 60 10.11 16.60 -0.72
N PRO A 61 9.82 17.83 -1.16
CA PRO A 61 9.59 18.08 -2.58
C PRO A 61 10.88 17.85 -3.36
N GLY A 62 10.75 17.33 -4.57
CA GLY A 62 11.83 17.30 -5.55
C GLY A 62 12.20 18.74 -5.98
N ARG A 63 13.45 18.95 -6.42
CA ARG A 63 13.85 20.27 -6.94
C ARG A 63 13.07 20.59 -8.21
N MET A 64 12.47 21.77 -8.27
CA MET A 64 11.79 22.28 -9.47
C MET A 64 12.59 23.41 -10.10
N SER A 65 12.83 23.33 -11.42
CA SER A 65 13.48 24.41 -12.19
C SER A 65 12.53 25.59 -12.43
N SER A 66 11.23 25.33 -12.51
CA SER A 66 10.16 26.32 -12.58
C SER A 66 9.09 25.98 -11.53
N PRO A 67 9.15 26.59 -10.33
CA PRO A 67 8.17 26.35 -9.27
C PRO A 67 6.74 26.65 -9.69
N ASP A 68 5.81 25.76 -9.34
CA ASP A 68 4.38 26.03 -9.41
C ASP A 68 3.90 26.78 -8.14
N ALA A 69 2.60 27.11 -8.08
CA ALA A 69 2.02 27.84 -6.96
C ALA A 69 1.99 27.05 -5.63
N TYR A 70 2.22 25.73 -5.68
CA TYR A 70 2.18 24.83 -4.53
C TYR A 70 3.57 24.45 -4.03
N TYR A 71 4.63 24.80 -4.79
CA TYR A 71 6.00 24.45 -4.45
C TYR A 71 6.50 25.27 -3.26
N ASN A 72 6.85 24.56 -2.19
CA ASN A 72 7.54 25.11 -1.05
C ASN A 72 8.67 24.14 -0.63
N PRO A 73 9.96 24.52 -0.75
CA PRO A 73 11.08 23.63 -0.45
C PRO A 73 11.13 23.16 1.02
N ASP A 74 10.49 23.89 1.93
CA ASP A 74 10.43 23.57 3.35
C ASP A 74 9.18 22.75 3.74
N LYS A 75 8.20 22.61 2.84
CA LYS A 75 7.04 21.74 3.07
C LYS A 75 7.51 20.29 3.23
N ARG A 76 6.93 19.61 4.21
CA ARG A 76 7.02 18.16 4.38
C ARG A 76 5.62 17.58 4.23
N LEU A 77 5.48 16.55 3.41
CA LEU A 77 4.25 15.79 3.29
C LEU A 77 4.27 14.59 4.23
N GLU A 78 3.05 14.17 4.56
CA GLU A 78 2.76 12.99 5.36
C GLU A 78 1.86 12.08 4.53
N GLU A 79 2.04 10.78 4.65
CA GLU A 79 1.21 9.79 3.97
C GLU A 79 0.72 8.79 5.03
N SER A 80 -0.52 8.35 4.91
CA SER A 80 -1.01 7.26 5.74
C SER A 80 -1.89 6.32 4.94
N ALA A 81 -1.90 5.06 5.34
CA ALA A 81 -2.82 4.11 4.79
C ALA A 81 -3.18 3.03 5.80
N TYR A 82 -4.41 2.53 5.70
CA TYR A 82 -4.79 1.28 6.36
C TYR A 82 -5.28 0.27 5.34
N SER A 83 -4.98 -0.99 5.60
CA SER A 83 -5.42 -2.11 4.77
C SER A 83 -6.17 -3.14 5.60
N LEU A 84 -7.13 -3.79 4.95
CA LEU A 84 -7.92 -4.86 5.52
C LEU A 84 -7.88 -6.08 4.59
N ASP A 85 -7.59 -7.24 5.18
CA ASP A 85 -7.44 -8.49 4.45
C ASP A 85 -8.44 -9.52 4.97
N ALA A 86 -9.14 -10.16 4.03
CA ALA A 86 -9.94 -11.34 4.29
C ALA A 86 -9.48 -12.47 3.35
N MET A 87 -9.07 -13.58 3.95
CA MET A 87 -8.55 -14.74 3.23
C MET A 87 -9.36 -15.98 3.57
N TYR A 88 -9.66 -16.78 2.55
CA TYR A 88 -10.28 -18.09 2.71
C TYR A 88 -9.57 -19.14 1.85
N THR A 89 -9.00 -20.15 2.49
CA THR A 89 -8.47 -21.33 1.82
C THR A 89 -9.47 -22.48 1.89
N VAL A 90 -9.82 -23.06 0.75
CA VAL A 90 -10.70 -24.23 0.69
C VAL A 90 -10.03 -25.43 1.37
N GLN A 91 -10.69 -26.00 2.37
CA GLN A 91 -10.10 -27.05 3.21
C GLN A 91 -10.20 -28.46 2.59
N GLU A 92 -11.26 -28.73 1.82
CA GLU A 92 -11.60 -30.08 1.34
C GLU A 92 -12.22 -30.07 -0.07
N GLY A 93 -12.34 -31.24 -0.68
CA GLY A 93 -12.92 -31.43 -2.00
C GLY A 93 -11.99 -31.07 -3.17
N ARG A 94 -12.56 -30.96 -4.38
CA ARG A 94 -11.81 -30.78 -5.63
C ARG A 94 -11.07 -29.45 -5.75
N ALA A 95 -11.49 -28.44 -4.99
CA ALA A 95 -10.87 -27.13 -4.96
C ALA A 95 -9.94 -26.94 -3.75
N LYS A 96 -9.65 -28.01 -2.98
CA LYS A 96 -8.79 -27.95 -1.79
C LYS A 96 -7.48 -27.21 -2.09
N GLY A 97 -7.10 -26.30 -1.19
CA GLY A 97 -5.92 -25.44 -1.34
C GLY A 97 -6.15 -24.18 -2.17
N THR A 98 -7.31 -24.02 -2.82
CA THR A 98 -7.65 -22.75 -3.50
C THR A 98 -7.79 -21.65 -2.47
N LEU A 99 -7.09 -20.54 -2.68
CA LEU A 99 -7.14 -19.34 -1.85
C LEU A 99 -7.97 -18.26 -2.54
N PHE A 100 -8.94 -17.71 -1.80
CA PHE A 100 -9.62 -16.47 -2.10
C PHE A 100 -9.06 -15.39 -1.18
N LYS A 101 -8.55 -14.29 -1.73
CA LYS A 101 -8.06 -13.14 -0.97
C LYS A 101 -8.78 -11.88 -1.41
N LEU A 102 -9.42 -11.20 -0.47
CA LEU A 102 -9.92 -9.85 -0.62
C LEU A 102 -8.98 -8.92 0.16
N HIS A 103 -8.51 -7.88 -0.51
CA HIS A 103 -7.61 -6.88 0.05
C HIS A 103 -8.18 -5.49 -0.25
N PHE A 104 -8.39 -4.71 0.80
CA PHE A 104 -8.83 -3.33 0.74
C PHE A 104 -7.71 -2.43 1.26
N THR A 105 -7.49 -1.28 0.63
CA THR A 105 -6.62 -0.23 1.15
C THR A 105 -7.32 1.12 1.03
N GLN A 106 -7.26 1.93 2.08
CA GLN A 106 -7.54 3.37 2.05
C GLN A 106 -6.22 4.10 2.25
N TYR A 107 -5.89 4.98 1.32
CA TYR A 107 -4.70 5.81 1.34
C TYR A 107 -5.10 7.29 1.43
N ASP A 108 -4.30 8.07 2.16
CA ASP A 108 -4.46 9.51 2.40
C ASP A 108 -3.08 10.19 2.36
N ASN A 109 -2.93 11.26 1.59
CA ASN A 109 -1.66 12.01 1.46
C ASN A 109 -1.61 13.31 2.29
N HIS A 110 -2.62 13.55 3.13
CA HIS A 110 -2.77 14.67 4.05
C HIS A 110 -2.52 16.05 3.42
N SER A 111 -2.87 16.21 2.14
CA SER A 111 -2.55 17.43 1.39
C SER A 111 -3.59 17.82 0.35
N ASP A 112 -3.73 19.13 0.14
CA ASP A 112 -4.50 19.69 -0.97
C ASP A 112 -3.64 19.94 -2.22
N ILE A 113 -2.44 19.34 -2.31
CA ILE A 113 -1.52 19.54 -3.44
C ILE A 113 -2.02 18.70 -4.63
N PRO A 114 -2.34 19.33 -5.77
CA PRO A 114 -2.79 18.60 -6.94
C PRO A 114 -1.75 17.59 -7.43
N SER A 115 -2.23 16.53 -8.10
CA SER A 115 -1.35 15.54 -8.73
C SER A 115 -0.28 16.22 -9.59
N TRP A 116 0.95 15.72 -9.50
CA TRP A 116 2.14 16.25 -10.18
C TRP A 116 2.60 17.66 -9.76
N SER A 117 2.00 18.26 -8.73
CA SER A 117 2.32 19.63 -8.28
C SER A 117 3.19 19.63 -7.01
N GLY A 118 3.72 20.80 -6.63
CA GLY A 118 4.43 21.02 -5.38
C GLY A 118 5.76 20.29 -5.25
N GLY A 119 6.25 19.67 -6.32
CA GLY A 119 7.47 18.85 -6.34
C GLY A 119 7.26 17.39 -5.92
N TYR A 120 6.02 16.91 -5.82
CA TYR A 120 5.67 15.55 -5.35
C TYR A 120 5.15 14.65 -6.47
N GLY A 121 5.86 14.60 -7.60
CA GLY A 121 5.39 13.95 -8.83
C GLY A 121 5.00 12.46 -8.72
N ASN A 122 5.44 11.76 -7.66
CA ASN A 122 5.16 10.33 -7.49
C ASN A 122 4.21 10.02 -6.31
N ILE A 123 3.77 11.02 -5.53
CA ILE A 123 2.86 10.78 -4.40
C ILE A 123 1.43 10.64 -4.92
N PHE A 124 0.72 9.62 -4.46
CA PHE A 124 -0.66 9.37 -4.87
C PHE A 124 -1.58 10.46 -4.30
N GLN A 125 -2.75 10.61 -4.92
CA GLN A 125 -3.85 11.32 -4.29
C GLN A 125 -4.62 10.34 -3.42
N ASP A 126 -5.47 10.86 -2.53
CA ASP A 126 -6.34 10.03 -1.70
C ASP A 126 -7.10 9.00 -2.56
N GLU A 127 -6.98 7.73 -2.20
CA GLU A 127 -7.47 6.64 -3.04
C GLU A 127 -8.00 5.49 -2.19
N ARG A 128 -9.02 4.81 -2.73
CA ARG A 128 -9.54 3.53 -2.25
C ARG A 128 -9.22 2.46 -3.29
N ASP A 129 -8.53 1.42 -2.88
CA ASP A 129 -8.16 0.28 -3.71
C ASP A 129 -8.80 -1.00 -3.18
N VAL A 130 -9.35 -1.82 -4.09
CA VAL A 130 -9.94 -3.12 -3.77
C VAL A 130 -9.40 -4.16 -4.75
N LYS A 131 -8.78 -5.20 -4.21
CA LYS A 131 -8.22 -6.32 -4.97
C LYS A 131 -8.85 -7.63 -4.53
N PHE A 132 -9.44 -8.34 -5.48
CA PHE A 132 -9.91 -9.71 -5.29
C PHE A 132 -9.04 -10.67 -6.08
N MET A 133 -8.48 -11.66 -5.40
CA MET A 133 -7.53 -12.63 -5.95
C MET A 133 -8.03 -14.06 -5.70
N VAL A 134 -7.89 -14.90 -6.72
CA VAL A 134 -8.17 -16.33 -6.64
C VAL A 134 -6.92 -17.09 -7.07
N ILE A 135 -6.40 -17.94 -6.19
CA ILE A 135 -5.18 -18.72 -6.43
C ILE A 135 -5.52 -20.20 -6.25
N ALA A 136 -5.63 -20.93 -7.35
CA ALA A 136 -5.92 -22.37 -7.35
C ALA A 136 -4.65 -23.17 -7.65
N PRO A 137 -4.07 -23.89 -6.68
CA PRO A 137 -2.90 -24.73 -6.92
C PRO A 137 -3.30 -25.99 -7.71
N PHE A 138 -2.41 -26.45 -8.57
CA PHE A 138 -2.51 -27.73 -9.25
C PHE A 138 -1.14 -28.40 -9.32
N THR A 139 -1.13 -29.73 -9.35
CA THR A 139 0.09 -30.53 -9.44
C THR A 139 0.06 -31.31 -10.75
N ILE A 140 1.18 -31.34 -11.47
CA ILE A 140 1.31 -32.05 -12.76
C ILE A 140 1.94 -33.45 -12.57
N PHE A 141 2.57 -33.73 -11.42
CA PHE A 141 3.30 -34.98 -11.14
C PHE A 141 3.18 -35.42 -9.69
#